data_AF-A0A382C246-F1
#
_entry.id   AF-A0A382C246-F1
#
_cell.length_a   1.000
_cell.length_b   1.000
_cell.length_c   1.000
_cell.angle_alpha   90.00
_cell.angle_beta   90.00
_cell.angle_gamma   90.00
#
_symmetry.space_group_name_H-M   'P 1'
#
loop_
_entity.id
_entity.type
_entity.pdbx_description
1 polymer ?
#
loop_
_entity_poly.entity_id
_entity_poly.type
_entity_poly.pdbx_seq_one_letter_code
_entity_poly.pdbx_strand_id
1 'polypeptide(L)'
;KIISNAGGINLDACRNILEEKAKESGVDLKIAVVRGDNLIEAAPKFREMDMTDMESGKSFPQTCLSINAYLGAPGIVKALKHGADIVITGRCVDSAMVLAPLIQEFNWSDTDYNLLASGSLAGHIIECGAQCTGGNFTDWKQIQRFDDIGFPIVEVESNGEFTVSKPEDTGGMVSFGTIAEQLLYEIGNPSEYLLPDVVCDFSNVSIEEQENDLVFVKGAKGYPPTDTFKVLATYMHGYRVTGTLVIGGMEAKEKGTIIADAIIKNMSRILKEYGFKAFTDTSLDLIGTDSIYGPDKSRTDSKEIVMRLTATHEKKDALILFSREIAQAVTGMAAGVMNYLGGRPRVSPSIHLFSFLLSKDQISVEVDVNNTKIKVDFPTDGGYLAVENIHLPDLGELAEPYAIVPLIKLAFARSGDKGDHANIGVIARKPEYLPFIQNALTKDKVAENFSHVLKGEVECWNVPGVHGLNFLLKNSLGGGGMASLNIDPQGKAYAQQLLEFEIPVPHTIARQVQS
;
A
#
# COMPACT_ATOMS: atom_id res chain seq x y z
N LYS A 1 -1.36 -27.96 -0.22
CA LYS A 1 -0.16 -27.34 0.41
C LYS A 1 -0.52 -25.91 0.80
N ILE A 2 0.14 -25.35 1.82
CA ILE A 2 -0.07 -23.97 2.27
C ILE A 2 1.26 -23.23 2.19
N ILE A 3 1.24 -22.01 1.65
CA ILE A 3 2.42 -21.14 1.59
C ILE A 3 2.03 -19.82 2.23
N SER A 4 2.85 -19.31 3.15
CA SER A 4 2.52 -18.09 3.89
C SER A 4 3.76 -17.32 4.30
N ASN A 5 3.69 -16.00 4.19
CA ASN A 5 4.67 -15.07 4.75
C ASN A 5 4.34 -14.63 6.19
N ALA A 6 3.42 -15.33 6.87
CA ALA A 6 2.98 -15.03 8.23
C ALA A 6 4.06 -15.19 9.30
N GLY A 7 5.21 -15.78 8.97
CA GLY A 7 6.35 -15.83 9.90
C GLY A 7 6.89 -14.44 10.24
N GLY A 8 6.68 -13.44 9.36
CA GLY A 8 6.94 -12.03 9.63
C GLY A 8 8.35 -11.79 10.15
N ILE A 9 8.46 -11.35 11.41
CA ILE A 9 9.73 -11.09 12.11
C ILE A 9 10.14 -12.21 13.10
N ASN A 10 9.34 -13.27 13.26
CA ASN A 10 9.63 -14.37 14.20
C ASN A 10 9.18 -15.73 13.65
N LEU A 11 9.96 -16.24 12.70
CA LEU A 11 9.72 -17.50 11.99
C LEU A 11 9.61 -18.70 12.91
N ASP A 12 10.53 -18.79 13.87
CA ASP A 12 10.62 -19.93 14.77
C ASP A 12 9.39 -20.05 15.65
N ALA A 13 8.91 -18.94 16.20
CA ALA A 13 7.68 -18.95 16.99
C ALA A 13 6.47 -19.41 16.16
N CYS A 14 6.36 -18.92 14.91
CA CYS A 14 5.28 -19.32 14.00
C CYS A 14 5.31 -20.83 13.71
N ARG A 15 6.48 -21.37 13.34
CA ARG A 15 6.66 -22.81 13.11
C ARG A 15 6.33 -23.63 14.35
N ASN A 16 6.85 -23.26 15.52
CA ASN A 16 6.65 -24.04 16.74
C ASN A 16 5.17 -24.13 17.12
N ILE A 17 4.42 -23.03 16.98
CA ILE A 17 2.97 -23.02 17.23
C ILE A 17 2.24 -23.92 16.23
N LEU A 18 2.61 -23.88 14.95
CA LEU A 18 1.99 -24.73 13.94
C LEU A 18 2.31 -26.22 14.15
N GLU A 19 3.54 -26.56 14.54
CA GLU A 19 3.92 -27.93 14.91
C GLU A 19 3.14 -28.44 16.14
N GLU A 20 2.95 -27.58 17.15
CA GLU A 20 2.13 -27.88 18.32
C GLU A 20 0.67 -28.16 17.90
N LYS A 21 0.09 -27.30 17.06
CA LYS A 21 -1.28 -27.47 16.57
C LYS A 21 -1.46 -28.68 15.66
N ALA A 22 -0.47 -29.01 14.85
CA ALA A 22 -0.47 -30.23 14.03
C ALA A 22 -0.49 -31.48 14.93
N LYS A 23 0.35 -31.51 15.99
CA LYS A 23 0.36 -32.59 16.98
C LYS A 23 -0.96 -32.71 17.74
N GLU A 24 -1.54 -31.60 18.20
CA GLU A 24 -2.85 -31.57 18.85
C GLU A 24 -3.96 -32.11 17.96
N SER A 25 -3.89 -31.82 16.66
CA SER A 25 -4.89 -32.24 15.67
C SER A 25 -4.65 -33.66 15.12
N GLY A 26 -3.55 -34.32 15.51
CA GLY A 26 -3.20 -35.66 15.04
C GLY A 26 -2.84 -35.74 13.55
N VAL A 27 -2.41 -34.63 12.94
CA VAL A 27 -1.99 -34.58 11.53
C VAL A 27 -0.46 -34.53 11.43
N ASP A 28 0.09 -35.33 10.52
CA ASP A 28 1.52 -35.30 10.21
C ASP A 28 1.75 -34.35 9.02
N LEU A 29 2.39 -33.21 9.29
CA LEU A 29 2.64 -32.15 8.31
C LEU A 29 4.12 -31.81 8.29
N LYS A 30 4.72 -31.78 7.09
CA LYS A 30 6.08 -31.27 6.89
C LYS A 30 6.05 -29.76 6.78
N ILE A 31 6.49 -29.10 7.84
CA ILE A 31 6.53 -27.64 7.93
C ILE A 31 7.95 -27.17 7.63
N ALA A 32 8.09 -26.38 6.56
CA ALA A 32 9.34 -25.76 6.15
C ALA A 32 9.37 -24.28 6.50
N VAL A 33 10.54 -23.76 6.86
CA VAL A 33 10.77 -22.33 7.05
C VAL A 33 11.87 -21.81 6.12
N VAL A 34 11.65 -20.65 5.50
CA VAL A 34 12.63 -19.96 4.64
C VAL A 34 13.29 -18.81 5.41
N ARG A 35 14.60 -18.89 5.64
CA ARG A 35 15.41 -17.94 6.42
C ARG A 35 16.38 -17.17 5.55
N GLY A 36 16.86 -16.05 6.08
CA GLY A 36 17.86 -15.18 5.45
C GLY A 36 17.38 -13.74 5.30
N ASP A 37 16.09 -13.50 5.52
CA ASP A 37 15.50 -12.17 5.46
C ASP A 37 15.94 -11.30 6.65
N ASN A 38 16.00 -11.85 7.87
CA ASN A 38 16.34 -11.09 9.07
C ASN A 38 17.85 -10.75 9.13
N LEU A 39 18.16 -9.46 9.06
CA LEU A 39 19.51 -8.89 9.05
C LEU A 39 19.82 -8.04 10.29
N ILE A 40 19.06 -8.19 11.39
CA ILE A 40 19.21 -7.32 12.56
C ILE A 40 20.64 -7.33 13.15
N GLU A 41 21.31 -8.48 13.09
CA GLU A 41 22.69 -8.64 13.57
C GLU A 41 23.71 -7.87 12.72
N ALA A 42 23.40 -7.57 11.46
CA ALA A 42 24.24 -6.81 10.55
C ALA A 42 24.10 -5.28 10.72
N ALA A 43 23.24 -4.80 11.64
CA ALA A 43 23.06 -3.38 11.91
C ALA A 43 24.37 -2.58 12.12
N PRO A 44 25.38 -3.08 12.86
CA PRO A 44 26.66 -2.37 12.99
C PRO A 44 27.37 -2.17 11.66
N LYS A 45 27.38 -3.19 10.80
CA LYS A 45 27.99 -3.15 9.46
C LYS A 45 27.31 -2.09 8.58
N PHE A 46 25.97 -2.02 8.61
CA PHE A 46 25.24 -1.02 7.82
C PHE A 46 25.50 0.42 8.28
N ARG A 47 25.75 0.63 9.58
CA ARG A 47 26.20 1.93 10.10
C ARG A 47 27.61 2.29 9.63
N GLU A 48 28.53 1.34 9.66
CA GLU A 48 29.91 1.55 9.18
C GLU A 48 29.99 1.82 7.67
N MET A 49 29.03 1.28 6.91
CA MET A 49 28.89 1.54 5.48
C MET A 49 28.21 2.88 5.16
N ASP A 50 27.79 3.65 6.17
CA ASP A 50 27.02 4.89 6.01
C ASP A 50 25.81 4.72 5.07
N MET A 51 25.08 3.61 5.22
CA MET A 51 23.89 3.36 4.40
C MET A 51 22.90 4.52 4.54
N THR A 52 22.36 4.95 3.41
CA THR A 52 21.37 6.02 3.33
C THR A 52 20.00 5.49 2.95
N ASP A 53 18.98 6.12 3.50
CA ASP A 53 17.59 5.84 3.14
C ASP A 53 17.37 6.25 1.68
N MET A 54 16.83 5.33 0.88
CA MET A 54 16.67 5.53 -0.56
C MET A 54 15.67 6.64 -0.91
N GLU A 55 14.73 6.96 -0.01
CA GLU A 55 13.71 7.99 -0.26
C GLU A 55 14.09 9.34 0.35
N SER A 56 14.52 9.35 1.62
CA SER A 56 14.77 10.57 2.39
C SER A 56 16.24 11.00 2.44
N GLY A 57 17.17 10.13 2.01
CA GLY A 57 18.61 10.37 2.07
C GLY A 57 19.19 10.42 3.49
N LYS A 58 18.38 10.12 4.52
CA LYS A 58 18.84 10.12 5.92
C LYS A 58 19.83 8.98 6.16
N SER A 59 20.76 9.19 7.09
CA SER A 59 21.71 8.16 7.50
C SER A 59 21.05 7.03 8.29
N PHE A 60 21.66 5.85 8.25
CA PHE A 60 21.19 4.66 8.96
C PHE A 60 20.95 4.93 10.46
N PRO A 61 19.81 4.47 11.03
CA PRO A 61 19.48 4.74 12.42
C PRO A 61 20.45 4.06 13.41
N GLN A 62 20.65 4.71 14.56
CA GLN A 62 21.53 4.19 15.62
C GLN A 62 21.04 2.85 16.19
N THR A 63 19.73 2.68 16.28
CA THR A 63 19.09 1.47 16.80
C THR A 63 17.92 1.07 15.92
N CYS A 64 17.79 -0.21 15.63
CA CYS A 64 16.69 -0.78 14.86
C CYS A 64 15.88 -1.75 15.72
N LEU A 65 14.57 -1.81 15.48
CA LEU A 65 13.66 -2.82 16.01
C LEU A 65 13.62 -4.07 15.11
N SER A 66 13.80 -3.87 13.80
CA SER A 66 13.86 -4.93 12.79
C SER A 66 14.70 -4.46 11.61
N ILE A 67 15.29 -5.41 10.88
CA ILE A 67 15.94 -5.20 9.59
C ILE A 67 15.67 -6.46 8.77
N ASN A 68 14.94 -6.34 7.67
CA ASN A 68 14.54 -7.48 6.87
C ASN A 68 14.69 -7.22 5.37
N ALA A 69 15.34 -8.13 4.66
CA ALA A 69 15.35 -8.17 3.19
C ALA A 69 14.05 -8.79 2.67
N TYR A 70 13.52 -8.28 1.56
CA TYR A 70 12.39 -8.90 0.89
C TYR A 70 12.90 -10.01 -0.04
N LEU A 71 12.76 -11.25 0.41
CA LEU A 71 13.15 -12.42 -0.38
C LEU A 71 12.16 -12.71 -1.51
N GLY A 72 12.58 -13.54 -2.46
CA GLY A 72 11.77 -14.03 -3.58
C GLY A 72 11.38 -15.50 -3.47
N ALA A 73 10.91 -16.06 -4.59
CA ALA A 73 10.41 -17.43 -4.74
C ALA A 73 11.41 -18.59 -4.49
N PRO A 74 12.74 -18.48 -4.74
CA PRO A 74 13.66 -19.62 -4.72
C PRO A 74 13.64 -20.47 -3.44
N GLY A 75 13.51 -19.84 -2.27
CA GLY A 75 13.43 -20.56 -1.00
C GLY A 75 12.14 -21.38 -0.88
N ILE A 76 11.02 -20.84 -1.35
CA ILE A 76 9.74 -21.54 -1.34
C ILE A 76 9.77 -22.71 -2.34
N VAL A 77 10.30 -22.49 -3.55
CA VAL A 77 10.49 -23.55 -4.56
C VAL A 77 11.33 -24.69 -3.98
N LYS A 78 12.44 -24.36 -3.30
CA LYS A 78 13.31 -25.36 -2.66
C LYS A 78 12.56 -26.15 -1.58
N ALA A 79 11.77 -25.48 -0.73
CA ALA A 79 10.95 -26.13 0.28
C ALA A 79 9.92 -27.10 -0.33
N LEU A 80 9.20 -26.66 -1.37
CA LEU A 80 8.20 -27.46 -2.07
C LEU A 80 8.82 -28.71 -2.73
N LYS A 81 10.01 -28.58 -3.34
CA LYS A 81 10.77 -29.69 -3.92
C LYS A 81 11.23 -30.72 -2.88
N HIS A 82 11.37 -30.32 -1.62
CA HIS A 82 11.68 -31.22 -0.49
C HIS A 82 10.41 -31.75 0.20
N GLY A 83 9.24 -31.60 -0.43
CA GLY A 83 8.00 -32.21 0.02
C GLY A 83 7.36 -31.51 1.21
N ALA A 84 7.60 -30.21 1.41
CA ALA A 84 6.90 -29.43 2.43
C ALA A 84 5.39 -29.36 2.12
N ASP A 85 4.57 -29.57 3.15
CA ASP A 85 3.12 -29.40 3.12
C ASP A 85 2.73 -27.96 3.45
N ILE A 86 3.49 -27.35 4.36
CA ILE A 86 3.39 -25.95 4.76
C ILE A 86 4.76 -25.29 4.57
N VAL A 87 4.82 -24.14 3.90
CA VAL A 87 6.01 -23.30 3.80
C VAL A 87 5.73 -21.96 4.46
N ILE A 88 6.56 -21.60 5.44
CA ILE A 88 6.49 -20.32 6.15
C ILE A 88 7.72 -19.50 5.80
N THR A 89 7.52 -18.28 5.30
CA THR A 89 8.62 -17.34 5.04
C THR A 89 8.63 -16.22 6.06
N GLY A 90 9.80 -15.59 6.22
CA GLY A 90 9.90 -14.27 6.84
C GLY A 90 9.36 -13.20 5.90
N ARG A 91 10.06 -12.08 5.78
CA ARG A 91 9.76 -11.09 4.75
C ARG A 91 10.11 -11.66 3.37
N CYS A 92 9.06 -11.81 2.57
CA CYS A 92 9.09 -12.24 1.18
C CYS A 92 8.07 -11.37 0.43
N VAL A 93 8.30 -11.10 -0.85
CA VAL A 93 7.29 -10.40 -1.66
C VAL A 93 6.03 -11.26 -1.78
N ASP A 94 4.86 -10.63 -1.72
CA ASP A 94 3.57 -11.35 -1.71
C ASP A 94 3.37 -12.17 -2.98
N SER A 95 3.79 -11.63 -4.13
CA SER A 95 3.76 -12.32 -5.42
C SER A 95 4.56 -13.63 -5.45
N ALA A 96 5.59 -13.79 -4.60
CA ALA A 96 6.36 -15.03 -4.51
C ALA A 96 5.55 -16.20 -3.95
N MET A 97 4.49 -15.92 -3.16
CA MET A 97 3.59 -16.97 -2.64
C MET A 97 2.87 -17.71 -3.77
N VAL A 98 2.64 -17.03 -4.90
CA VAL A 98 1.99 -17.57 -6.10
C VAL A 98 3.01 -17.97 -7.16
N LEU A 99 4.07 -17.19 -7.38
CA LEU A 99 5.10 -17.53 -8.35
C LEU A 99 5.81 -18.86 -8.01
N ALA A 100 6.15 -19.10 -6.74
CA ALA A 100 6.90 -20.30 -6.35
C ALA A 100 6.20 -21.64 -6.67
N PRO A 101 4.91 -21.86 -6.34
CA PRO A 101 4.24 -23.09 -6.74
C PRO A 101 4.15 -23.25 -8.26
N LEU A 102 4.02 -22.17 -9.03
CA LEU A 102 4.01 -22.22 -10.50
C LEU A 102 5.37 -22.65 -11.07
N ILE A 103 6.47 -22.09 -10.57
CA ILE A 103 7.83 -22.52 -10.93
C ILE A 103 8.01 -24.01 -10.63
N GLN A 104 7.53 -24.47 -9.47
CA GLN A 104 7.66 -25.87 -9.07
C GLN A 104 6.82 -26.82 -9.92
N GLU A 105 5.59 -26.44 -10.26
CA GLU A 105 4.66 -27.28 -11.04
C GLU A 105 5.09 -27.38 -12.51
N PHE A 106 5.39 -26.24 -13.13
CA PHE A 106 5.69 -26.17 -14.56
C PHE A 106 7.19 -26.27 -14.90
N ASN A 107 8.06 -26.35 -13.88
CA ASN A 107 9.51 -26.40 -14.04
C ASN A 107 10.10 -25.21 -14.82
N TRP A 108 9.53 -24.02 -14.65
CA TRP A 108 10.09 -22.78 -15.22
C TRP A 108 11.53 -22.55 -14.70
N SER A 109 12.40 -22.07 -15.58
CA SER A 109 13.76 -21.62 -15.25
C SER A 109 13.73 -20.23 -14.61
N ASP A 110 14.77 -19.94 -13.84
CA ASP A 110 15.13 -18.61 -13.34
C ASP A 110 15.42 -17.57 -14.44
N THR A 111 15.49 -17.98 -15.70
CA THR A 111 15.67 -17.11 -16.87
C THR A 111 14.45 -17.02 -17.79
N ASP A 112 13.35 -17.71 -17.46
CA ASP A 112 12.09 -17.63 -18.19
C ASP A 112 11.33 -16.35 -17.80
N TYR A 113 11.94 -15.18 -18.01
CA TYR A 113 11.50 -13.93 -17.37
C TYR A 113 10.04 -13.57 -17.66
N ASN A 114 9.53 -13.81 -18.86
CA ASN A 114 8.11 -13.56 -19.16
C ASN A 114 7.18 -14.46 -18.33
N LEU A 115 7.55 -15.73 -18.11
CA LEU A 115 6.78 -16.64 -17.26
C LEU A 115 6.87 -16.22 -15.79
N LEU A 116 8.06 -15.83 -15.33
CA LEU A 116 8.25 -15.30 -13.98
C LEU A 116 7.43 -14.03 -13.75
N ALA A 117 7.44 -13.10 -14.71
CA ALA A 117 6.63 -11.88 -14.65
C ALA A 117 5.13 -12.18 -14.67
N SER A 118 4.69 -13.17 -15.45
CA SER A 118 3.28 -13.57 -15.48
C SER A 118 2.84 -14.22 -14.17
N GLY A 119 3.66 -15.10 -13.59
CA GLY A 119 3.40 -15.68 -12.26
C GLY A 119 3.42 -14.63 -11.15
N SER A 120 4.31 -13.64 -11.24
CA SER A 120 4.34 -12.49 -10.34
C SER A 120 3.10 -11.61 -10.49
N LEU A 121 2.63 -11.39 -11.71
CA LEU A 121 1.39 -10.66 -11.98
C LEU A 121 0.18 -11.40 -11.40
N ALA A 122 0.07 -12.71 -11.62
CA ALA A 122 -0.99 -13.52 -11.03
C ALA A 122 -1.00 -13.37 -9.49
N GLY A 123 0.19 -13.41 -8.87
CA GLY A 123 0.35 -13.15 -7.44
C GLY A 123 -0.11 -11.75 -7.02
N HIS A 124 0.32 -10.72 -7.75
CA HIS A 124 -0.07 -9.33 -7.49
C HIS A 124 -1.58 -9.10 -7.61
N ILE A 125 -2.24 -9.75 -8.57
CA ILE A 125 -3.69 -9.63 -8.77
C ILE A 125 -4.47 -10.27 -7.62
N ILE A 126 -3.99 -11.36 -7.02
CA ILE A 126 -4.74 -12.06 -5.95
C ILE A 126 -4.29 -11.70 -4.53
N GLU A 127 -3.37 -10.75 -4.38
CA GLU A 127 -2.90 -10.30 -3.08
C GLU A 127 -3.90 -9.35 -2.38
N CYS A 128 -3.61 -9.03 -1.12
CA CYS A 128 -4.42 -8.11 -0.30
C CYS A 128 -5.92 -8.48 -0.10
N GLY A 129 -6.29 -9.75 -0.29
CA GLY A 129 -7.61 -10.29 0.08
C GLY A 129 -8.59 -10.27 -1.09
N ALA A 130 -9.80 -9.74 -0.87
CA ALA A 130 -10.90 -9.77 -1.83
C ALA A 130 -10.87 -8.63 -2.87
N GLN A 131 -9.72 -8.00 -3.10
CA GLN A 131 -9.65 -6.73 -3.82
C GLN A 131 -10.03 -6.85 -5.30
N CYS A 132 -9.53 -7.89 -5.97
CA CYS A 132 -9.85 -8.21 -7.35
C CYS A 132 -11.21 -8.93 -7.53
N THR A 133 -11.88 -9.27 -6.43
CA THR A 133 -13.23 -9.89 -6.40
C THR A 133 -14.30 -8.93 -5.87
N GLY A 134 -14.05 -7.61 -5.92
CA GLY A 134 -15.02 -6.55 -5.63
C GLY A 134 -14.78 -5.78 -4.32
N GLY A 135 -13.78 -6.17 -3.53
CA GLY A 135 -13.36 -5.45 -2.32
C GLY A 135 -12.66 -4.13 -2.65
N ASN A 136 -13.12 -3.04 -2.05
CA ASN A 136 -12.55 -1.70 -2.26
C ASN A 136 -12.51 -1.29 -3.75
N PHE A 137 -13.56 -1.65 -4.48
CA PHE A 137 -13.76 -1.36 -5.90
C PHE A 137 -14.49 -0.01 -6.11
N THR A 138 -14.16 0.75 -7.15
CA THR A 138 -14.83 2.04 -7.46
C THR A 138 -16.35 1.90 -7.53
N ASP A 139 -16.85 0.90 -8.25
CA ASP A 139 -18.29 0.68 -8.40
C ASP A 139 -18.85 -0.26 -7.33
N TRP A 140 -18.48 -0.01 -6.07
CA TRP A 140 -18.90 -0.81 -4.91
C TRP A 140 -20.41 -1.09 -4.88
N LYS A 141 -21.27 -0.19 -5.38
CA LYS A 141 -22.73 -0.39 -5.44
C LYS A 141 -23.18 -1.56 -6.32
N GLN A 142 -22.34 -2.03 -7.24
CA GLN A 142 -22.63 -3.17 -8.10
C GLN A 142 -22.34 -4.51 -7.40
N ILE A 143 -21.56 -4.48 -6.32
CA ILE A 143 -21.15 -5.69 -5.60
C ILE A 143 -22.32 -6.22 -4.79
N GLN A 144 -22.64 -7.50 -5.02
CA GLN A 144 -23.67 -8.22 -4.27
C GLN A 144 -23.05 -8.96 -3.09
N ARG A 145 -23.85 -9.15 -2.02
CA ARG A 145 -23.47 -9.91 -0.81
C ARG A 145 -22.10 -9.47 -0.24
N PHE A 146 -21.99 -8.18 0.07
CA PHE A 146 -20.80 -7.56 0.68
C PHE A 146 -20.31 -8.25 1.96
N ASP A 147 -21.22 -8.87 2.69
CA ASP A 147 -20.98 -9.60 3.93
C ASP A 147 -20.21 -10.92 3.73
N ASP A 148 -20.13 -11.40 2.48
CA ASP A 148 -19.60 -12.72 2.14
C ASP A 148 -18.88 -12.71 0.78
N ILE A 149 -18.02 -11.71 0.55
CA ILE A 149 -17.22 -11.63 -0.68
C ILE A 149 -16.19 -12.78 -0.71
N GLY A 150 -16.21 -13.57 -1.78
CA GLY A 150 -15.27 -14.66 -1.99
C GLY A 150 -13.85 -14.15 -2.26
N PHE A 151 -12.85 -14.83 -1.70
CA PHE A 151 -11.45 -14.55 -2.04
C PHE A 151 -11.10 -15.07 -3.43
N PRO A 152 -10.15 -14.44 -4.13
CA PRO A 152 -9.83 -14.81 -5.50
C PRO A 152 -9.26 -16.22 -5.63
N ILE A 153 -9.57 -16.84 -6.77
CA ILE A 153 -8.94 -18.04 -7.29
C ILE A 153 -8.20 -17.63 -8.57
N VAL A 154 -7.00 -18.16 -8.77
CA VAL A 154 -6.27 -17.99 -10.02
C VAL A 154 -5.88 -19.34 -10.60
N GLU A 155 -6.26 -19.56 -11.85
CA GLU A 155 -5.93 -20.76 -12.63
C GLU A 155 -4.92 -20.36 -13.70
N VAL A 156 -3.69 -20.90 -13.61
CA VAL A 156 -2.56 -20.49 -14.44
C VAL A 156 -2.16 -21.64 -15.35
N GLU A 157 -1.98 -21.36 -16.64
CA GLU A 157 -1.49 -22.30 -17.63
C GLU A 157 0.05 -22.33 -17.67
N SER A 158 0.62 -23.40 -18.23
CA SER A 158 2.08 -23.56 -18.29
C SER A 158 2.79 -22.50 -19.13
N ASN A 159 2.05 -21.82 -20.02
CA ASN A 159 2.53 -20.69 -20.83
C ASN A 159 2.48 -19.33 -20.07
N GLY A 160 2.01 -19.33 -18.82
CA GLY A 160 1.90 -18.16 -17.96
C GLY A 160 0.59 -17.37 -18.10
N GLU A 161 -0.27 -17.68 -19.07
CA GLU A 161 -1.61 -17.06 -19.16
C GLU A 161 -2.49 -17.57 -18.01
N PHE A 162 -3.42 -16.75 -17.52
CA PHE A 162 -4.24 -17.14 -16.38
C PHE A 162 -5.64 -16.54 -16.37
N THR A 163 -6.54 -17.21 -15.66
CA THR A 163 -7.90 -16.76 -15.40
C THR A 163 -8.08 -16.50 -13.92
N VAL A 164 -8.72 -15.38 -13.58
CA VAL A 164 -9.11 -15.03 -12.21
C VAL A 164 -10.60 -15.28 -12.05
N SER A 165 -10.97 -15.89 -10.94
CA SER A 165 -12.34 -16.20 -10.58
C SER A 165 -12.54 -16.04 -9.06
N LYS A 166 -13.74 -16.39 -8.58
CA LYS A 166 -14.07 -16.47 -7.16
C LYS A 166 -14.83 -17.76 -6.87
N PRO A 167 -14.85 -18.23 -5.60
CA PRO A 167 -15.67 -19.37 -5.22
C PRO A 167 -17.14 -19.22 -5.65
N GLU A 168 -17.74 -20.35 -6.03
CA GLU A 168 -19.18 -20.44 -6.26
C GLU A 168 -19.95 -20.11 -4.97
N ASP A 169 -21.20 -19.64 -5.12
CA ASP A 169 -22.10 -19.31 -4.01
C ASP A 169 -21.61 -18.26 -3.01
N THR A 170 -20.56 -17.49 -3.30
CA THR A 170 -20.14 -16.31 -2.53
C THR A 170 -20.56 -14.99 -3.20
N GLY A 171 -20.59 -13.91 -2.42
CA GLY A 171 -20.67 -12.54 -2.93
C GLY A 171 -19.43 -12.09 -3.70
N GLY A 172 -19.40 -10.81 -4.04
CA GLY A 172 -18.34 -10.23 -4.85
C GLY A 172 -18.69 -10.14 -6.33
N MET A 173 -17.71 -9.71 -7.12
CA MET A 173 -17.76 -9.63 -8.58
C MET A 173 -16.33 -9.69 -9.12
N VAL A 174 -16.12 -10.40 -10.22
CA VAL A 174 -14.85 -10.40 -10.95
C VAL A 174 -15.12 -9.83 -12.34
N SER A 175 -14.53 -8.69 -12.65
CA SER A 175 -14.73 -7.98 -13.92
C SER A 175 -13.43 -7.32 -14.38
N PHE A 176 -13.42 -6.78 -15.60
CA PHE A 176 -12.30 -5.97 -16.07
C PHE A 176 -11.89 -4.90 -15.05
N GLY A 177 -12.88 -4.19 -14.48
CA GLY A 177 -12.65 -3.11 -13.54
C GLY A 177 -11.98 -3.57 -12.24
N THR A 178 -12.40 -4.70 -11.67
CA THR A 178 -11.83 -5.19 -10.40
C THR A 178 -10.39 -5.68 -10.58
N ILE A 179 -10.09 -6.32 -11.71
CA ILE A 179 -8.73 -6.76 -12.04
C ILE A 179 -7.84 -5.56 -12.40
N ALA A 180 -8.32 -4.62 -13.22
CA ALA A 180 -7.53 -3.47 -13.68
C ALA A 180 -7.19 -2.48 -12.56
N GLU A 181 -8.09 -2.29 -11.59
CA GLU A 181 -7.78 -1.51 -10.38
C GLU A 181 -6.71 -2.18 -9.52
N GLN A 182 -6.75 -3.50 -9.39
CA GLN A 182 -5.74 -4.24 -8.64
C GLN A 182 -4.39 -4.25 -9.37
N LEU A 183 -4.38 -4.33 -10.70
CA LEU A 183 -3.17 -4.27 -11.53
C LEU A 183 -2.31 -3.05 -11.24
N LEU A 184 -2.91 -1.90 -10.91
CA LEU A 184 -2.18 -0.64 -10.67
C LEU A 184 -1.93 -0.34 -9.19
N TYR A 185 -2.42 -1.18 -8.29
CA TYR A 185 -2.37 -0.94 -6.86
C TYR A 185 -0.93 -1.00 -6.31
N GLU A 186 -0.48 0.05 -5.62
CA GLU A 186 0.86 0.12 -4.99
C GLU A 186 2.04 -0.09 -5.97
N ILE A 187 1.80 0.17 -7.25
CA ILE A 187 2.82 0.17 -8.30
C ILE A 187 3.36 1.58 -8.52
N GLY A 188 4.69 1.71 -8.59
CA GLY A 188 5.37 2.92 -9.04
C GLY A 188 5.35 2.99 -10.57
N ASN A 189 6.48 2.70 -11.21
CA ASN A 189 6.55 2.58 -12.67
C ASN A 189 5.97 1.22 -13.13
N PRO A 190 4.84 1.16 -13.87
CA PRO A 190 4.25 -0.10 -14.31
C PRO A 190 5.08 -0.88 -15.34
N SER A 191 6.01 -0.22 -16.04
CA SER A 191 6.95 -0.89 -16.95
C SER A 191 8.25 -1.34 -16.28
N GLU A 192 8.40 -1.07 -14.98
CA GLU A 192 9.62 -1.35 -14.22
C GLU A 192 9.27 -1.72 -12.77
N TYR A 193 8.40 -2.71 -12.60
CA TYR A 193 8.07 -3.22 -11.28
C TYR A 193 9.16 -4.19 -10.80
N LEU A 194 10.04 -3.67 -9.94
CA LEU A 194 11.20 -4.38 -9.42
C LEU A 194 10.81 -5.42 -8.36
N LEU A 195 10.89 -6.71 -8.71
CA LEU A 195 10.77 -7.82 -7.78
C LEU A 195 12.11 -8.55 -7.63
N PRO A 196 12.32 -9.30 -6.53
CA PRO A 196 13.56 -10.03 -6.31
C PRO A 196 13.90 -11.05 -7.41
N ASP A 197 12.88 -11.65 -8.01
CA ASP A 197 13.03 -12.75 -8.96
C ASP A 197 13.05 -12.29 -10.42
N VAL A 198 12.44 -11.14 -10.73
CA VAL A 198 12.24 -10.63 -12.09
C VAL A 198 11.90 -9.14 -12.04
N VAL A 199 12.33 -8.36 -13.03
CA VAL A 199 11.76 -7.01 -13.24
C VAL A 199 10.60 -7.12 -14.20
N CYS A 200 9.41 -6.67 -13.78
CA CYS A 200 8.18 -6.83 -14.54
C CYS A 200 7.79 -5.57 -15.32
N ASP A 201 7.32 -5.76 -16.55
CA ASP A 201 6.58 -4.77 -17.31
C ASP A 201 5.12 -5.22 -17.46
N PHE A 202 4.24 -4.48 -16.78
CA PHE A 202 2.80 -4.65 -16.78
C PHE A 202 2.06 -3.62 -17.65
N SER A 203 2.78 -2.72 -18.33
CA SER A 203 2.19 -1.62 -19.09
C SER A 203 1.28 -2.08 -20.23
N ASN A 204 1.56 -3.25 -20.81
CA ASN A 204 0.86 -3.82 -21.96
C ASN A 204 0.09 -5.11 -21.64
N VAL A 205 -0.25 -5.35 -20.37
CA VAL A 205 -1.09 -6.47 -19.96
C VAL A 205 -2.49 -6.32 -20.57
N SER A 206 -3.01 -7.42 -21.11
CA SER A 206 -4.38 -7.51 -21.64
C SER A 206 -5.27 -8.19 -20.62
N ILE A 207 -6.45 -7.61 -20.38
CA ILE A 207 -7.49 -8.14 -19.50
C ILE A 207 -8.75 -8.31 -20.35
N GLU A 208 -9.28 -9.52 -20.37
CA GLU A 208 -10.49 -9.87 -21.13
C GLU A 208 -11.53 -10.44 -20.16
N GLU A 209 -12.63 -9.70 -20.01
CA GLU A 209 -13.77 -10.14 -19.20
C GLU A 209 -14.56 -11.22 -19.96
N GLN A 210 -14.83 -12.33 -19.27
CA GLN A 210 -15.62 -13.45 -19.76
C GLN A 210 -16.91 -13.56 -18.93
N GLU A 211 -17.78 -14.52 -19.25
CA GLU A 211 -19.01 -14.73 -18.49
C GLU A 211 -18.75 -15.34 -17.10
N ASN A 212 -19.69 -15.14 -16.16
CA ASN A 212 -19.72 -15.81 -14.85
C ASN A 212 -18.53 -15.51 -13.93
N ASP A 213 -18.16 -14.24 -13.77
CA ASP A 213 -17.05 -13.82 -12.90
C ASP A 213 -15.71 -14.47 -13.28
N LEU A 214 -15.46 -14.63 -14.58
CA LEU A 214 -14.20 -15.09 -15.14
C LEU A 214 -13.52 -13.94 -15.88
N VAL A 215 -12.25 -13.69 -15.55
CA VAL A 215 -11.45 -12.69 -16.26
C VAL A 215 -10.11 -13.29 -16.64
N PHE A 216 -9.84 -13.31 -17.95
CA PHE A 216 -8.60 -13.82 -18.51
C PHE A 216 -7.56 -12.71 -18.61
N VAL A 217 -6.31 -13.03 -18.27
CA VAL A 217 -5.20 -12.07 -18.20
C VAL A 217 -3.95 -12.65 -18.88
N LYS A 218 -3.27 -11.83 -19.69
CA LYS A 218 -2.02 -12.20 -20.36
C LYS A 218 -1.13 -11.00 -20.69
N GLY A 219 0.09 -11.30 -21.15
CA GLY A 219 0.97 -10.31 -21.80
C GLY A 219 1.95 -9.59 -20.88
N ALA A 220 2.12 -10.05 -19.63
CA ALA A 220 3.20 -9.58 -18.77
C ALA A 220 4.56 -9.89 -19.41
N LYS A 221 5.47 -8.92 -19.36
CA LYS A 221 6.86 -9.10 -19.81
C LYS A 221 7.80 -9.07 -18.63
N GLY A 222 8.87 -9.85 -18.72
CA GLY A 222 9.90 -9.87 -17.69
C GLY A 222 11.28 -9.60 -18.25
N TYR A 223 12.12 -9.04 -17.38
CA TYR A 223 13.53 -8.80 -17.61
C TYR A 223 14.36 -9.44 -16.48
N PRO A 224 15.68 -9.61 -16.66
CA PRO A 224 16.55 -10.06 -15.59
C PRO A 224 16.31 -9.27 -14.29
N PRO A 225 16.38 -9.91 -13.11
CA PRO A 225 16.27 -9.18 -11.85
C PRO A 225 17.46 -8.25 -11.63
N THR A 226 17.34 -7.35 -10.66
CA THR A 226 18.49 -6.58 -10.16
C THR A 226 19.44 -7.47 -9.35
N ASP A 227 20.65 -6.97 -9.10
CA ASP A 227 21.67 -7.57 -8.23
C ASP A 227 21.41 -7.27 -6.74
N THR A 228 20.31 -6.61 -6.39
CA THR A 228 20.00 -6.14 -5.03
C THR A 228 18.68 -6.67 -4.51
N PHE A 229 18.57 -6.80 -3.19
CA PHE A 229 17.29 -6.89 -2.49
C PHE A 229 16.94 -5.53 -1.90
N LYS A 230 15.64 -5.22 -1.84
CA LYS A 230 15.13 -4.15 -0.98
C LYS A 230 15.16 -4.62 0.47
N VAL A 231 15.80 -3.83 1.32
CA VAL A 231 15.89 -4.06 2.76
C VAL A 231 15.13 -2.96 3.49
N LEU A 232 14.28 -3.37 4.42
CA LEU A 232 13.53 -2.47 5.29
C LEU A 232 14.03 -2.61 6.73
N ALA A 233 14.45 -1.51 7.33
CA ALA A 233 14.69 -1.38 8.74
C ALA A 233 13.58 -0.56 9.39
N THR A 234 13.14 -0.97 10.58
CA THR A 234 12.22 -0.15 11.39
C THR A 234 12.93 0.33 12.63
N TYR A 235 12.73 1.58 13.00
CA TYR A 235 13.34 2.14 14.20
C TYR A 235 12.34 2.99 14.99
N MET A 236 12.59 3.12 16.29
CA MET A 236 11.78 3.96 17.14
C MET A 236 12.23 5.41 17.04
N HIS A 237 11.29 6.31 16.75
CA HIS A 237 11.52 7.76 16.71
C HIS A 237 10.56 8.46 17.68
N GLY A 238 10.84 8.27 18.97
CA GLY A 238 10.02 8.80 20.06
C GLY A 238 8.69 8.09 20.22
N TYR A 239 7.68 8.85 20.65
CA TYR A 239 6.35 8.38 20.97
C TYR A 239 5.30 9.27 20.30
N ARG A 240 4.08 8.74 20.18
CA ARG A 240 2.91 9.48 19.70
C ARG A 240 1.70 9.27 20.61
N VAL A 241 0.80 10.24 20.60
CA VAL A 241 -0.51 10.18 21.23
C VAL A 241 -1.53 10.83 20.31
N THR A 242 -2.71 10.22 20.19
CA THR A 242 -3.83 10.78 19.44
C THR A 242 -5.05 10.79 20.33
N GLY A 243 -5.61 11.97 20.59
CA GLY A 243 -6.86 12.12 21.30
C GLY A 243 -7.97 12.65 20.42
N THR A 244 -9.18 12.22 20.72
CA THR A 244 -10.39 12.52 19.94
C THR A 244 -11.45 13.12 20.83
N LEU A 245 -12.14 14.15 20.33
CA LEU A 245 -13.30 14.75 20.97
C LEU A 245 -14.45 14.80 19.96
N VAL A 246 -15.63 14.34 20.36
CA VAL A 246 -16.85 14.54 19.56
C VAL A 246 -17.47 15.86 19.98
N ILE A 247 -17.70 16.75 19.01
CA ILE A 247 -18.20 18.10 19.23
C ILE A 247 -19.48 18.28 18.44
N GLY A 248 -20.57 18.65 19.14
CA GLY A 248 -21.88 18.88 18.56
C GLY A 248 -22.36 20.33 18.71
N GLY A 249 -23.32 20.70 17.87
CA GLY A 249 -24.00 21.99 17.87
C GLY A 249 -23.46 22.97 16.84
N MET A 250 -23.93 24.22 16.91
CA MET A 250 -23.48 25.29 16.03
C MET A 250 -21.97 25.50 16.14
N GLU A 251 -21.35 25.89 15.02
CA GLU A 251 -19.93 26.27 14.96
C GLU A 251 -18.98 25.14 15.39
N ALA A 252 -19.36 23.88 15.15
CA ALA A 252 -18.59 22.73 15.63
C ALA A 252 -17.14 22.73 15.12
N LYS A 253 -16.91 23.13 13.85
CA LYS A 253 -15.57 23.32 13.29
C LYS A 253 -14.75 24.35 14.06
N GLU A 254 -15.30 25.55 14.25
CA GLU A 254 -14.61 26.64 14.96
C GLU A 254 -14.31 26.26 16.42
N LYS A 255 -15.27 25.63 17.11
CA LYS A 255 -15.05 25.07 18.45
C LYS A 255 -13.92 24.06 18.48
N GLY A 256 -13.88 23.14 17.51
CA GLY A 256 -12.81 22.16 17.38
C GLY A 256 -11.44 22.79 17.22
N THR A 257 -11.30 23.78 16.34
CA THR A 257 -10.07 24.55 16.16
C THR A 257 -9.65 25.27 17.45
N ILE A 258 -10.56 26.00 18.09
CA ILE A 258 -10.28 26.75 19.33
C ILE A 258 -9.87 25.80 20.47
N ILE A 259 -10.56 24.66 20.61
CA ILE A 259 -10.25 23.65 21.62
C ILE A 259 -8.86 23.06 21.37
N ALA A 260 -8.55 22.66 20.14
CA ALA A 260 -7.24 22.12 19.79
C ALA A 260 -6.11 23.12 20.10
N ASP A 261 -6.26 24.38 19.69
CA ASP A 261 -5.32 25.45 19.97
C ASP A 261 -5.15 25.68 21.47
N ALA A 262 -6.24 25.66 22.24
CA ALA A 262 -6.20 25.82 23.69
C ALA A 262 -5.44 24.66 24.37
N ILE A 263 -5.67 23.43 23.93
CA ILE A 263 -4.95 22.25 24.42
C ILE A 263 -3.45 22.37 24.12
N ILE A 264 -3.08 22.70 22.88
CA ILE A 264 -1.66 22.85 22.50
C ILE A 264 -0.98 23.96 23.31
N LYS A 265 -1.61 25.15 23.41
CA LYS A 265 -1.08 26.26 24.22
C LYS A 265 -0.93 25.90 25.69
N ASN A 266 -1.91 25.19 26.25
CA ASN A 266 -1.83 24.73 27.64
C ASN A 266 -0.69 23.72 27.83
N MET A 267 -0.58 22.76 26.93
CA MET A 267 0.48 21.77 26.94
C MET A 267 1.87 22.40 26.79
N SER A 268 2.04 23.42 25.94
CA SER A 268 3.33 24.13 25.85
C SER A 268 3.77 24.72 27.20
N ARG A 269 2.83 25.24 28.01
CA ARG A 269 3.14 25.75 29.36
C ARG A 269 3.50 24.62 30.31
N ILE A 270 2.70 23.55 30.33
CA ILE A 270 2.92 22.38 31.19
C ILE A 270 4.25 21.71 30.87
N LEU A 271 4.57 21.49 29.59
CA LEU A 271 5.85 20.91 29.18
C LEU A 271 7.03 21.75 29.68
N LYS A 272 6.95 23.07 29.54
CA LYS A 272 7.97 24.00 30.04
C LYS A 272 8.12 23.94 31.57
N GLU A 273 7.02 23.90 32.30
CA GLU A 273 7.02 23.80 33.78
C GLU A 273 7.67 22.51 34.26
N TYR A 274 7.42 21.39 33.56
CA TYR A 274 8.01 20.08 33.85
C TYR A 274 9.39 19.86 33.23
N GLY A 275 9.98 20.88 32.58
CA GLY A 275 11.30 20.80 31.97
C GLY A 275 11.39 19.92 30.72
N PHE A 276 10.27 19.60 30.08
CA PHE A 276 10.24 18.93 28.78
C PHE A 276 10.42 19.91 27.62
N LYS A 277 10.90 19.40 26.49
CA LYS A 277 10.88 20.14 25.21
C LYS A 277 9.44 20.27 24.70
N ALA A 278 9.24 21.13 23.71
CA ALA A 278 7.98 21.19 22.98
C ALA A 278 7.70 19.87 22.23
N PHE A 279 6.45 19.64 21.84
CA PHE A 279 6.11 18.55 20.93
C PHE A 279 6.97 18.63 19.66
N THR A 280 7.40 17.45 19.19
CA THR A 280 8.21 17.36 17.97
C THR A 280 7.36 17.64 16.74
N ASP A 281 6.10 17.21 16.76
CA ASP A 281 5.13 17.46 15.70
C ASP A 281 3.70 17.34 16.24
N THR A 282 2.74 18.00 15.60
CA THR A 282 1.31 17.97 15.93
C THR A 282 0.45 17.99 14.68
N SER A 283 -0.66 17.25 14.69
CA SER A 283 -1.63 17.23 13.59
C SER A 283 -3.06 17.36 14.12
N LEU A 284 -3.89 18.11 13.42
CA LEU A 284 -5.30 18.34 13.73
C LEU A 284 -6.17 17.95 12.54
N ASP A 285 -7.10 17.02 12.75
CA ASP A 285 -8.16 16.70 11.79
C ASP A 285 -9.53 17.00 12.40
N LEU A 286 -10.43 17.54 11.59
CA LEU A 286 -11.82 17.84 11.98
C LEU A 286 -12.76 16.99 11.12
N ILE A 287 -12.92 15.72 11.51
CA ILE A 287 -13.70 14.73 10.77
C ILE A 287 -15.18 15.15 10.74
N GLY A 288 -15.80 15.06 9.56
CA GLY A 288 -17.16 15.57 9.32
C GLY A 288 -17.19 16.95 8.67
N THR A 289 -16.04 17.54 8.36
CA THR A 289 -15.90 18.83 7.66
C THR A 289 -15.23 18.72 6.29
N ASP A 290 -15.15 17.52 5.72
CA ASP A 290 -14.39 17.24 4.49
C ASP A 290 -12.90 17.63 4.60
N SER A 291 -12.32 17.56 5.81
CA SER A 291 -10.94 17.99 6.07
C SER A 291 -9.87 17.24 5.27
N ILE A 292 -10.19 16.04 4.79
CA ILE A 292 -9.29 15.22 3.96
C ILE A 292 -9.04 15.81 2.57
N TYR A 293 -9.84 16.78 2.13
CA TYR A 293 -9.69 17.50 0.85
C TYR A 293 -8.82 18.77 0.99
N GLY A 294 -8.31 19.03 2.20
CA GLY A 294 -7.54 20.23 2.52
C GLY A 294 -8.36 21.36 3.14
N PRO A 295 -7.69 22.37 3.72
CA PRO A 295 -8.34 23.44 4.50
C PRO A 295 -9.30 24.29 3.66
N ASP A 296 -9.00 24.52 2.38
CA ASP A 296 -9.79 25.39 1.49
C ASP A 296 -11.12 24.75 1.07
N LYS A 297 -11.17 23.42 1.03
CA LYS A 297 -12.38 22.64 0.69
C LYS A 297 -13.16 22.21 1.93
N SER A 298 -12.66 22.52 3.13
CA SER A 298 -13.28 22.07 4.37
C SER A 298 -14.52 22.90 4.75
N ARG A 299 -15.65 22.23 4.91
CA ARG A 299 -16.95 22.80 5.28
C ARG A 299 -16.95 23.47 6.65
N THR A 300 -17.75 24.52 6.81
CA THR A 300 -17.93 25.25 8.09
C THR A 300 -19.29 25.04 8.73
N ASP A 301 -20.24 24.44 8.02
CA ASP A 301 -21.64 24.30 8.41
C ASP A 301 -21.95 22.98 9.14
N SER A 302 -20.94 22.13 9.37
CA SER A 302 -21.08 20.87 10.09
C SER A 302 -21.52 21.11 11.54
N LYS A 303 -22.57 20.39 11.96
CA LYS A 303 -23.14 20.46 13.31
C LYS A 303 -22.63 19.37 14.25
N GLU A 304 -21.87 18.43 13.71
CA GLU A 304 -21.26 17.32 14.44
C GLU A 304 -19.93 17.01 13.78
N ILE A 305 -18.86 16.98 14.57
CA ILE A 305 -17.51 16.64 14.11
C ILE A 305 -16.79 15.76 15.13
N VAL A 306 -15.77 15.05 14.67
CA VAL A 306 -14.74 14.47 15.54
C VAL A 306 -13.45 15.27 15.36
N MET A 307 -13.06 16.00 16.40
CA MET A 307 -11.75 16.63 16.49
C MET A 307 -10.72 15.56 16.87
N ARG A 308 -9.76 15.27 15.99
CA ARG A 308 -8.63 14.37 16.21
C ARG A 308 -7.36 15.21 16.33
N LEU A 309 -6.74 15.20 17.51
CA LEU A 309 -5.49 15.91 17.77
C LEU A 309 -4.39 14.91 18.10
N THR A 310 -3.35 14.90 17.28
CA THR A 310 -2.19 14.03 17.41
C THR A 310 -0.96 14.85 17.79
N ALA A 311 -0.12 14.32 18.67
CA ALA A 311 1.16 14.93 19.04
C ALA A 311 2.26 13.86 19.16
N THR A 312 3.49 14.25 18.84
CA THR A 312 4.69 13.41 19.01
C THR A 312 5.71 14.06 19.95
N HIS A 313 6.48 13.22 20.64
CA HIS A 313 7.55 13.69 21.53
C HIS A 313 8.59 12.59 21.79
N GLU A 314 9.84 12.97 22.03
CA GLU A 314 10.96 12.04 22.32
C GLU A 314 10.75 11.27 23.64
N LYS A 315 10.07 11.87 24.63
CA LYS A 315 9.73 11.27 25.92
C LYS A 315 8.25 10.88 26.01
N LYS A 316 8.00 9.64 26.43
CA LYS A 316 6.66 9.09 26.71
C LYS A 316 5.91 9.92 27.76
N ASP A 317 6.59 10.33 28.82
CA ASP A 317 5.96 11.01 29.96
C ASP A 317 5.35 12.36 29.60
N ALA A 318 5.96 13.09 28.66
CA ALA A 318 5.41 14.33 28.11
C ALA A 318 4.04 14.10 27.43
N LEU A 319 3.85 12.96 26.76
CA LEU A 319 2.58 12.62 26.10
C LEU A 319 1.55 12.02 27.07
N ILE A 320 2.00 11.47 28.20
CA ILE A 320 1.09 11.07 29.29
C ILE A 320 0.42 12.32 29.88
N LEU A 321 1.13 13.45 29.97
CA LEU A 321 0.54 14.74 30.36
C LEU A 321 -0.54 15.18 29.37
N PHE A 322 -0.26 15.15 28.05
CA PHE A 322 -1.26 15.41 27.02
C PHE A 322 -2.52 14.54 27.19
N SER A 323 -2.34 13.26 27.46
CA SER A 323 -3.44 12.30 27.65
C SER A 323 -4.34 12.65 28.83
N ARG A 324 -3.81 13.34 29.85
CA ARG A 324 -4.58 13.82 31.00
C ARG A 324 -5.27 15.15 30.68
N GLU A 325 -4.59 16.05 29.99
CA GLU A 325 -5.11 17.39 29.73
C GLU A 325 -6.23 17.46 28.70
N ILE A 326 -6.21 16.60 27.69
CA ILE A 326 -7.32 16.54 26.73
C ILE A 326 -8.66 16.23 27.41
N ALA A 327 -8.62 15.58 28.58
CA ALA A 327 -9.83 15.31 29.35
C ALA A 327 -10.53 16.59 29.81
N GLN A 328 -9.79 17.66 30.12
CA GLN A 328 -10.38 18.90 30.64
C GLN A 328 -11.28 19.61 29.62
N ALA A 329 -11.14 19.30 28.33
CA ALA A 329 -11.95 19.93 27.28
C ALA A 329 -13.47 19.71 27.43
N VAL A 330 -13.89 18.58 28.00
CA VAL A 330 -15.31 18.26 28.17
C VAL A 330 -16.01 19.19 29.16
N THR A 331 -15.32 19.63 30.21
CA THR A 331 -15.93 20.42 31.29
C THR A 331 -15.41 21.86 31.36
N GLY A 332 -14.27 22.16 30.74
CA GLY A 332 -13.57 23.43 30.91
C GLY A 332 -13.37 24.25 29.63
N MET A 333 -13.88 23.80 28.48
CA MET A 333 -13.72 24.49 27.19
C MET A 333 -15.09 24.77 26.53
N ALA A 334 -15.14 24.91 25.20
CA ALA A 334 -16.36 25.31 24.50
C ALA A 334 -17.53 24.33 24.73
N ALA A 335 -18.75 24.86 24.83
CA ALA A 335 -19.95 24.05 25.00
C ALA A 335 -20.22 23.17 23.77
N GLY A 336 -20.67 21.94 24.01
CA GLY A 336 -21.01 20.97 22.96
C GLY A 336 -20.00 19.83 22.79
N VAL A 337 -18.94 19.77 23.59
CA VAL A 337 -18.08 18.57 23.66
C VAL A 337 -18.87 17.44 24.32
N MET A 338 -19.14 16.37 23.58
CA MET A 338 -20.04 15.29 24.01
C MET A 338 -19.30 14.14 24.68
N ASN A 339 -18.17 13.69 24.12
CA ASN A 339 -17.38 12.59 24.68
C ASN A 339 -15.96 12.52 24.06
N TYR A 340 -15.17 11.56 24.57
CA TYR A 340 -13.94 11.08 23.91
C TYR A 340 -14.27 9.82 23.13
N LEU A 341 -14.04 9.84 21.82
CA LEU A 341 -14.28 8.68 20.98
C LEU A 341 -13.12 7.67 21.16
N GLY A 342 -13.29 6.69 22.04
CA GLY A 342 -12.25 5.72 22.41
C GLY A 342 -11.60 5.94 23.78
N GLY A 343 -12.11 6.90 24.58
CA GLY A 343 -11.66 7.14 25.95
C GLY A 343 -10.35 7.94 26.05
N ARG A 344 -9.64 7.78 27.19
CA ARG A 344 -8.36 8.47 27.41
C ARG A 344 -7.32 7.96 26.40
N PRO A 345 -6.64 8.83 25.65
CA PRO A 345 -5.74 8.39 24.61
C PRO A 345 -4.53 7.65 25.20
N ARG A 346 -4.09 6.60 24.51
CA ARG A 346 -2.91 5.81 24.90
C ARG A 346 -1.69 6.32 24.15
N VAL A 347 -0.59 6.46 24.87
CA VAL A 347 0.71 6.76 24.25
C VAL A 347 1.28 5.49 23.66
N SER A 348 1.66 5.53 22.38
CA SER A 348 2.31 4.42 21.68
C SER A 348 3.72 4.82 21.22
N PRO A 349 4.61 3.84 20.97
CA PRO A 349 5.82 4.10 20.20
C PRO A 349 5.47 4.72 18.83
N SER A 350 6.36 5.58 18.35
CA SER A 350 6.35 6.09 16.97
C SER A 350 7.42 5.33 16.21
N ILE A 351 7.02 4.47 15.28
CA ILE A 351 7.91 3.59 14.52
C ILE A 351 8.04 4.14 13.10
N HIS A 352 9.29 4.30 12.65
CA HIS A 352 9.64 4.87 11.36
C HIS A 352 10.31 3.80 10.49
N LEU A 353 10.12 3.94 9.18
CA LEU A 353 10.70 3.07 8.18
C LEU A 353 12.00 3.68 7.64
N PHE A 354 12.98 2.82 7.38
CA PHE A 354 14.21 3.13 6.68
C PHE A 354 14.39 2.05 5.60
N SER A 355 14.56 2.46 4.35
CA SER A 355 14.63 1.57 3.19
C SER A 355 15.95 1.75 2.46
N PHE A 356 16.61 0.66 2.07
CA PHE A 356 17.84 0.71 1.29
C PHE A 356 17.97 -0.54 0.41
N LEU A 357 18.90 -0.50 -0.55
CA LEU A 357 19.22 -1.65 -1.40
C LEU A 357 20.49 -2.32 -0.87
N LEU A 358 20.47 -3.65 -0.80
CA LEU A 358 21.63 -4.46 -0.40
C LEU A 358 21.92 -5.48 -1.50
N SER A 359 23.19 -5.61 -1.88
CA SER A 359 23.62 -6.60 -2.86
C SER A 359 23.24 -8.02 -2.43
N LYS A 360 22.70 -8.80 -3.37
CA LYS A 360 22.19 -10.16 -3.15
C LYS A 360 23.26 -11.13 -2.65
N ASP A 361 24.52 -10.94 -3.08
CA ASP A 361 25.67 -11.74 -2.64
C ASP A 361 26.01 -11.58 -1.14
N GLN A 362 25.49 -10.54 -0.49
CA GLN A 362 25.64 -10.32 0.96
C GLN A 362 24.58 -11.02 1.80
N ILE A 363 23.59 -11.68 1.18
CA ILE A 363 22.51 -12.37 1.87
C ILE A 363 22.60 -13.88 1.59
N SER A 364 22.59 -14.66 2.67
CA SER A 364 22.49 -16.12 2.58
C SER A 364 21.08 -16.57 2.94
N VAL A 365 20.44 -17.31 2.02
CA VAL A 365 19.10 -17.86 2.23
C VAL A 365 19.21 -19.37 2.46
N GLU A 366 18.51 -19.86 3.47
CA GLU A 366 18.42 -21.30 3.78
C GLU A 366 16.96 -21.71 4.01
N VAL A 367 16.63 -22.94 3.64
CA VAL A 367 15.38 -23.60 4.01
C VAL A 367 15.67 -24.61 5.09
N ASP A 368 14.86 -24.63 6.14
CA ASP A 368 14.86 -25.68 7.14
C ASP A 368 13.58 -26.50 6.98
N VAL A 369 13.72 -27.77 6.56
CA VAL A 369 12.64 -28.76 6.47
C VAL A 369 12.92 -29.87 7.48
N ASN A 370 12.12 -29.97 8.54
CA ASN A 370 12.29 -30.99 9.58
C ASN A 370 13.73 -31.06 10.15
N ASN A 371 14.34 -29.92 10.46
CA ASN A 371 15.72 -29.78 10.93
C ASN A 371 16.80 -30.10 9.89
N THR A 372 16.42 -30.33 8.64
CA THR A 372 17.37 -30.41 7.52
C THR A 372 17.52 -29.03 6.91
N LYS A 373 18.69 -28.43 7.10
CA LYS A 373 19.05 -27.14 6.52
C LYS A 373 19.57 -27.31 5.10
N ILE A 374 19.02 -26.51 4.19
CA ILE A 374 19.29 -26.60 2.76
C ILE A 374 19.59 -25.19 2.26
N LYS A 375 20.79 -24.99 1.71
CA LYS A 375 21.14 -23.73 1.08
C LYS A 375 20.26 -23.47 -0.15
N VAL A 376 19.85 -22.22 -0.33
CA VAL A 376 19.13 -21.75 -1.51
C VAL A 376 20.10 -20.93 -2.36
N ASP A 377 20.21 -21.32 -3.62
CA ASP A 377 20.95 -20.56 -4.62
C ASP A 377 19.95 -19.73 -5.44
N PHE A 378 20.35 -18.52 -5.84
CA PHE A 378 19.56 -17.59 -6.63
C PHE A 378 20.49 -16.64 -7.40
N PRO A 379 20.04 -16.04 -8.51
CA PRO A 379 20.85 -15.13 -9.31
C PRO A 379 21.30 -13.90 -8.50
N THR A 380 22.61 -13.63 -8.49
CA THR A 380 23.23 -12.48 -7.81
C THR A 380 23.78 -11.43 -8.77
N ASP A 381 24.03 -11.81 -10.02
CA ASP A 381 24.80 -11.00 -10.99
C ASP A 381 23.99 -9.81 -11.53
N GLY A 382 22.67 -9.79 -11.29
CA GLY A 382 21.75 -8.81 -11.85
C GLY A 382 21.62 -8.95 -13.37
N GLY A 383 21.56 -7.82 -14.07
CA GLY A 383 21.47 -7.77 -15.53
C GLY A 383 20.32 -6.95 -16.07
N TYR A 384 19.47 -6.40 -15.20
CA TYR A 384 18.47 -5.42 -15.60
C TYR A 384 19.14 -4.13 -16.11
N LEU A 385 18.69 -3.65 -17.27
CA LEU A 385 19.02 -2.34 -17.80
C LEU A 385 17.73 -1.56 -17.93
N ALA A 386 17.65 -0.40 -17.28
CA ALA A 386 16.47 0.45 -17.33
C ALA A 386 16.08 0.75 -18.78
N VAL A 387 14.85 0.41 -19.13
CA VAL A 387 14.29 0.70 -20.45
C VAL A 387 13.71 2.10 -20.41
N GLU A 388 13.99 2.94 -21.42
CA GLU A 388 13.41 4.29 -21.47
C GLU A 388 11.88 4.24 -21.43
N ASN A 389 11.28 5.07 -20.57
CA ASN A 389 9.84 5.14 -20.41
C ASN A 389 9.16 5.50 -21.74
N ILE A 390 8.15 4.70 -22.10
CA ILE A 390 7.27 4.98 -23.24
C ILE A 390 6.53 6.29 -22.91
N HIS A 391 6.81 7.32 -23.70
CA HIS A 391 6.16 8.62 -23.55
C HIS A 391 4.66 8.50 -23.79
N LEU A 392 3.91 9.40 -23.14
CA LEU A 392 2.50 9.68 -23.46
C LEU A 392 2.34 9.81 -24.97
N PRO A 393 1.60 8.90 -25.65
CA PRO A 393 1.28 9.14 -27.04
C PRO A 393 0.54 10.47 -27.12
N ASP A 394 0.97 11.33 -28.04
CA ASP A 394 0.24 12.54 -28.37
C ASP A 394 -1.07 12.10 -29.05
N LEU A 395 -2.19 12.39 -28.40
CA LEU A 395 -3.50 11.93 -28.82
C LEU A 395 -4.09 12.79 -29.96
N GLY A 396 -3.34 13.78 -30.43
CA GLY A 396 -3.75 14.70 -31.47
C GLY A 396 -4.75 15.74 -30.98
N GLU A 397 -5.30 16.52 -31.91
CA GLU A 397 -6.33 17.52 -31.59
C GLU A 397 -7.61 16.86 -31.08
N LEU A 398 -7.93 17.08 -29.82
CA LEU A 398 -9.21 16.69 -29.24
C LEU A 398 -10.33 17.56 -29.82
N ALA A 399 -11.48 16.95 -30.09
CA ALA A 399 -12.71 17.70 -30.40
C ALA A 399 -13.02 18.69 -29.27
N GLU A 400 -13.46 19.91 -29.62
CA GLU A 400 -13.72 20.96 -28.64
C GLU A 400 -14.64 20.45 -27.51
N PRO A 401 -14.19 20.52 -26.24
CA PRO A 401 -14.99 20.08 -25.12
C PRO A 401 -16.11 21.10 -24.85
N TYR A 402 -17.36 20.64 -24.82
CA TYR A 402 -18.53 21.50 -24.58
C TYR A 402 -19.35 21.09 -23.35
N ALA A 403 -18.89 20.10 -22.59
CA ALA A 403 -19.50 19.65 -21.34
C ALA A 403 -18.43 19.22 -20.32
N ILE A 404 -18.80 19.18 -19.05
CA ILE A 404 -17.95 18.74 -17.93
C ILE A 404 -18.65 17.56 -17.25
N VAL A 405 -17.91 16.49 -16.98
CA VAL A 405 -18.37 15.34 -16.20
C VAL A 405 -17.31 14.97 -15.16
N PRO A 406 -17.69 14.46 -13.97
CA PRO A 406 -16.71 14.02 -12.98
C PRO A 406 -15.99 12.74 -13.46
N LEU A 407 -14.72 12.59 -13.09
CA LEU A 407 -13.85 11.49 -13.52
C LEU A 407 -14.47 10.11 -13.27
N ILE A 408 -15.23 9.92 -12.18
CA ILE A 408 -15.94 8.68 -11.85
C ILE A 408 -16.84 8.16 -12.97
N LYS A 409 -17.36 9.04 -13.82
CA LYS A 409 -18.18 8.69 -14.98
C LYS A 409 -17.39 8.12 -16.14
N LEU A 410 -16.08 8.38 -16.18
CA LEU A 410 -15.19 8.01 -17.27
C LEU A 410 -14.17 6.94 -16.86
N ALA A 411 -13.88 6.80 -15.57
CA ALA A 411 -12.81 5.94 -15.09
C ALA A 411 -13.16 5.16 -13.81
N PHE A 412 -12.46 4.05 -13.63
CA PHE A 412 -12.21 3.40 -12.36
C PHE A 412 -10.93 3.98 -11.75
N ALA A 413 -10.78 3.99 -10.43
CA ALA A 413 -9.53 4.40 -9.81
C ALA A 413 -9.28 3.73 -8.46
N ARG A 414 -8.00 3.45 -8.18
CA ARG A 414 -7.54 2.88 -6.92
C ARG A 414 -6.26 3.55 -6.46
N SER A 415 -6.11 3.68 -5.15
CA SER A 415 -4.91 4.22 -4.54
C SER A 415 -4.41 3.36 -3.37
N GLY A 416 -3.13 3.46 -3.10
CA GLY A 416 -2.44 2.73 -2.04
C GLY A 416 -1.08 3.33 -1.73
N ASP A 417 -0.47 2.89 -0.64
CA ASP A 417 0.83 3.42 -0.23
C ASP A 417 2.00 2.74 -0.92
N LYS A 418 3.05 3.52 -1.17
CA LYS A 418 4.35 3.01 -1.60
C LYS A 418 5.41 3.68 -0.74
N GLY A 419 5.56 3.20 0.50
CA GLY A 419 6.40 3.86 1.49
C GLY A 419 5.77 5.16 1.96
N ASP A 420 6.41 6.31 1.72
CA ASP A 420 5.85 7.64 2.00
C ASP A 420 5.13 8.27 0.79
N HIS A 421 5.04 7.55 -0.32
CA HIS A 421 4.35 7.99 -1.52
C HIS A 421 2.95 7.39 -1.59
N ALA A 422 2.03 8.07 -2.29
CA ALA A 422 0.75 7.48 -2.66
C ALA A 422 0.72 7.18 -4.15
N ASN A 423 0.34 5.96 -4.51
CA ASN A 423 0.01 5.56 -5.87
C ASN A 423 -1.48 5.88 -6.15
N ILE A 424 -1.80 6.33 -7.36
CA ILE A 424 -3.18 6.42 -7.86
C ILE A 424 -3.24 5.89 -9.30
N GLY A 425 -3.83 4.71 -9.49
CA GLY A 425 -4.18 4.18 -10.81
C GLY A 425 -5.53 4.71 -11.27
N VAL A 426 -5.61 5.18 -12.52
CA VAL A 426 -6.84 5.67 -13.17
C VAL A 426 -7.03 4.89 -14.47
N ILE A 427 -8.12 4.13 -14.58
CA ILE A 427 -8.38 3.22 -15.71
C ILE A 427 -9.62 3.71 -16.45
N ALA A 428 -9.49 4.06 -17.72
CA ALA A 428 -10.64 4.51 -18.51
C ALA A 428 -11.64 3.36 -18.68
N ARG A 429 -12.93 3.63 -18.43
CA ARG A 429 -14.03 2.65 -18.62
C ARG A 429 -14.18 2.23 -20.07
N LYS A 430 -13.79 3.11 -21.00
CA LYS A 430 -13.73 2.84 -22.43
C LYS A 430 -12.47 3.47 -23.03
N PRO A 431 -11.86 2.84 -24.04
CA PRO A 431 -10.64 3.36 -24.68
C PRO A 431 -10.80 4.80 -25.17
N GLU A 432 -11.97 5.17 -25.71
CA GLU A 432 -12.25 6.51 -26.23
C GLU A 432 -12.33 7.61 -25.15
N TYR A 433 -12.36 7.27 -23.86
CA TYR A 433 -12.40 8.26 -22.76
C TYR A 433 -10.99 8.67 -22.31
N LEU A 434 -10.00 7.79 -22.48
CA LEU A 434 -8.62 8.05 -22.06
C LEU A 434 -8.07 9.39 -22.60
N PRO A 435 -8.33 9.80 -23.86
CA PRO A 435 -7.73 11.03 -24.35
C PRO A 435 -8.17 12.30 -23.61
N PHE A 436 -9.44 12.35 -23.21
CA PHE A 436 -9.98 13.47 -22.43
C PHE A 436 -9.46 13.45 -20.99
N ILE A 437 -9.33 12.25 -20.40
CA ILE A 437 -8.75 12.08 -19.06
C ILE A 437 -7.29 12.54 -19.07
N GLN A 438 -6.47 12.06 -20.00
CA GLN A 438 -5.05 12.38 -20.09
C GLN A 438 -4.78 13.88 -20.31
N ASN A 439 -5.61 14.55 -21.12
CA ASN A 439 -5.48 15.97 -21.36
C ASN A 439 -5.87 16.84 -20.15
N ALA A 440 -6.88 16.42 -19.38
CA ALA A 440 -7.35 17.18 -18.22
C ALA A 440 -6.57 16.88 -16.94
N LEU A 441 -6.21 15.62 -16.72
CA LEU A 441 -5.61 15.09 -15.50
C LEU A 441 -4.08 15.07 -15.61
N THR A 442 -3.48 16.24 -15.81
CA THR A 442 -2.02 16.36 -15.90
C THR A 442 -1.34 16.22 -14.53
N LYS A 443 -0.03 15.96 -14.51
CA LYS A 443 0.78 15.91 -13.27
C LYS A 443 0.59 17.18 -12.42
N ASP A 444 0.57 18.35 -13.05
CA ASP A 444 0.38 19.63 -12.38
C ASP A 444 -1.01 19.76 -11.77
N LYS A 445 -2.05 19.27 -12.45
CA LYS A 445 -3.42 19.28 -11.92
C LYS A 445 -3.63 18.32 -10.77
N VAL A 446 -3.01 17.14 -10.82
CA VAL A 446 -2.99 16.23 -9.68
C VAL A 446 -2.22 16.84 -8.51
N ALA A 447 -1.06 17.47 -8.76
CA ALA A 447 -0.29 18.16 -7.73
C ALA A 447 -1.08 19.31 -7.08
N GLU A 448 -1.79 20.12 -7.87
CA GLU A 448 -2.68 21.18 -7.40
C GLU A 448 -3.78 20.60 -6.48
N ASN A 449 -4.45 19.52 -6.92
CA ASN A 449 -5.54 18.89 -6.17
C ASN A 449 -5.08 18.33 -4.80
N PHE A 450 -3.86 17.80 -4.72
CA PHE A 450 -3.27 17.22 -3.51
C PHE A 450 -2.25 18.13 -2.81
N SER A 451 -2.21 19.42 -3.13
CA SER A 451 -1.26 20.40 -2.58
C SER A 451 -1.28 20.50 -1.05
N HIS A 452 -2.39 20.14 -0.42
CA HIS A 452 -2.56 20.11 1.04
C HIS A 452 -1.78 18.98 1.74
N VAL A 453 -1.35 17.95 1.01
CA VAL A 453 -0.59 16.79 1.54
C VAL A 453 0.73 16.53 0.80
N LEU A 454 0.83 16.91 -0.48
CA LEU A 454 1.99 16.64 -1.33
C LEU A 454 3.23 17.45 -0.89
N LYS A 455 4.36 16.77 -0.67
CA LYS A 455 5.65 17.40 -0.33
C LYS A 455 6.77 17.11 -1.34
N GLY A 456 6.45 16.43 -2.43
CA GLY A 456 7.37 16.07 -3.51
C GLY A 456 6.74 16.32 -4.88
N GLU A 457 7.30 15.69 -5.90
CA GLU A 457 6.75 15.74 -7.26
C GLU A 457 5.67 14.68 -7.49
N VAL A 458 4.89 14.88 -8.56
CA VAL A 458 3.99 13.87 -9.10
C VAL A 458 4.64 13.26 -10.34
N GLU A 459 4.75 11.94 -10.36
CA GLU A 459 5.10 11.17 -11.55
C GLU A 459 3.84 10.57 -12.18
N CYS A 460 3.89 10.27 -13.48
CA CYS A 460 2.78 9.69 -14.22
C CYS A 460 3.29 8.80 -15.35
N TRP A 461 2.74 7.60 -15.48
CA TRP A 461 3.04 6.64 -16.55
C TRP A 461 1.76 6.20 -17.25
N ASN A 462 1.88 5.81 -18.52
CA ASN A 462 0.79 5.17 -19.24
C ASN A 462 0.77 3.67 -18.98
N VAL A 463 -0.44 3.14 -19.05
CA VAL A 463 -0.69 1.70 -19.01
C VAL A 463 -1.59 1.36 -20.19
N PRO A 464 -1.05 1.34 -21.43
CA PRO A 464 -1.84 1.16 -22.64
C PRO A 464 -2.71 -0.09 -22.64
N GLY A 465 -2.24 -1.18 -22.02
CA GLY A 465 -2.94 -2.47 -21.98
C GLY A 465 -4.32 -2.42 -21.32
N VAL A 466 -4.55 -1.45 -20.43
CA VAL A 466 -5.84 -1.23 -19.75
C VAL A 466 -6.40 0.17 -19.98
N HIS A 467 -5.84 0.93 -20.93
CA HIS A 467 -6.23 2.33 -21.17
C HIS A 467 -6.15 3.19 -19.91
N GLY A 468 -5.06 3.03 -19.14
CA GLY A 468 -4.90 3.66 -17.84
C GLY A 468 -3.73 4.64 -17.74
N LEU A 469 -3.77 5.43 -16.67
CA LEU A 469 -2.69 6.30 -16.17
C LEU A 469 -2.33 5.85 -14.76
N ASN A 470 -1.05 5.83 -14.42
CA ASN A 470 -0.59 5.53 -13.07
C ASN A 470 0.17 6.73 -12.51
N PHE A 471 -0.34 7.34 -11.43
CA PHE A 471 0.30 8.46 -10.76
C PHE A 471 1.03 8.00 -9.50
N LEU A 472 2.16 8.65 -9.21
CA LEU A 472 2.86 8.50 -7.93
C LEU A 472 3.09 9.89 -7.32
N LEU A 473 2.47 10.13 -6.18
CA LEU A 473 2.58 11.37 -5.42
C LEU A 473 3.70 11.19 -4.39
N LYS A 474 4.87 11.76 -4.63
CA LYS A 474 6.02 11.56 -3.74
C LYS A 474 5.83 12.32 -2.41
N ASN A 475 6.03 11.63 -1.28
CA ASN A 475 6.09 12.20 0.06
C ASN A 475 4.75 12.82 0.50
N SER A 476 3.64 12.23 0.05
CA SER A 476 2.27 12.71 0.29
C SER A 476 1.60 12.06 1.49
N LEU A 477 2.27 11.12 2.18
CA LEU A 477 1.67 10.37 3.29
C LEU A 477 2.19 10.78 4.67
N GLY A 478 3.17 11.68 4.77
CA GLY A 478 3.61 12.24 6.05
C GLY A 478 4.52 11.32 6.87
N GLY A 479 5.33 10.49 6.21
CA GLY A 479 6.17 9.44 6.77
C GLY A 479 5.69 8.01 6.49
N GLY A 480 4.65 7.85 5.67
CA GLY A 480 4.03 6.56 5.34
C GLY A 480 3.21 5.92 6.47
N GLY A 481 2.65 4.74 6.20
CA GLY A 481 1.64 4.07 7.04
C GLY A 481 1.98 3.94 8.53
N MET A 482 3.25 3.79 8.89
CA MET A 482 3.68 3.65 10.28
C MET A 482 3.92 4.97 11.01
N ALA A 483 4.57 5.93 10.35
CA ALA A 483 5.02 7.17 10.98
C ALA A 483 4.04 8.34 10.85
N SER A 484 3.13 8.27 9.88
CA SER A 484 2.22 9.35 9.54
C SER A 484 1.35 9.82 10.70
N LEU A 485 1.13 11.14 10.72
CA LEU A 485 0.13 11.79 11.58
C LEU A 485 -1.17 12.11 10.83
N ASN A 486 -1.20 11.90 9.51
CA ASN A 486 -2.38 12.11 8.69
C ASN A 486 -3.51 11.16 9.11
N ILE A 487 -4.74 11.55 8.81
CA ILE A 487 -5.92 10.70 9.04
C ILE A 487 -5.95 9.47 8.12
N ASP A 488 -5.50 9.62 6.88
CA ASP A 488 -5.35 8.56 5.88
C ASP A 488 -3.86 8.30 5.61
N PRO A 489 -3.18 7.51 6.48
CA PRO A 489 -1.75 7.30 6.40
C PRO A 489 -1.33 6.39 5.24
N GLN A 490 -2.29 5.78 4.52
CA GLN A 490 -2.07 4.88 3.39
C GLN A 490 -2.59 5.45 2.06
N GLY A 491 -3.20 6.65 2.07
CA GLY A 491 -3.76 7.28 0.88
C GLY A 491 -4.91 6.49 0.25
N LYS A 492 -5.65 5.67 1.01
CA LYS A 492 -6.75 4.84 0.50
C LYS A 492 -7.92 5.63 -0.06
N ALA A 493 -8.11 6.86 0.43
CA ALA A 493 -9.15 7.76 -0.04
C ALA A 493 -8.71 8.64 -1.22
N TYR A 494 -7.41 8.66 -1.59
CA TYR A 494 -6.92 9.61 -2.59
C TYR A 494 -7.55 9.37 -3.97
N ALA A 495 -7.70 8.12 -4.41
CA ALA A 495 -8.43 7.82 -5.64
C ALA A 495 -9.88 8.32 -5.59
N GLN A 496 -10.56 8.15 -4.45
CA GLN A 496 -11.95 8.62 -4.28
C GLN A 496 -12.05 10.15 -4.35
N GLN A 497 -11.09 10.88 -3.77
CA GLN A 497 -11.02 12.34 -3.92
C GLN A 497 -10.76 12.75 -5.38
N LEU A 498 -9.91 12.00 -6.10
CA LEU A 498 -9.58 12.30 -7.50
C LEU A 498 -10.73 11.99 -8.46
N LEU A 499 -11.57 11.01 -8.13
CA LEU A 499 -12.74 10.62 -8.93
C LEU A 499 -13.80 11.74 -9.05
N GLU A 500 -13.76 12.75 -8.20
CA GLU A 500 -14.59 13.96 -8.31
C GLU A 500 -14.05 14.98 -9.30
N PHE A 501 -12.82 14.82 -9.79
CA PHE A 501 -12.17 15.77 -10.68
C PHE A 501 -12.99 15.97 -11.97
N GLU A 502 -13.14 17.22 -12.38
CA GLU A 502 -13.95 17.62 -13.53
C GLU A 502 -13.19 17.43 -14.84
N ILE A 503 -13.73 16.59 -15.73
CA ILE A 503 -13.14 16.27 -17.03
C ILE A 503 -13.96 16.93 -18.15
N PRO A 504 -13.36 17.84 -18.94
CA PRO A 504 -13.98 18.39 -20.13
C PRO A 504 -14.12 17.31 -21.24
N VAL A 505 -15.33 17.15 -21.77
CA VAL A 505 -15.66 16.17 -22.82
C VAL A 505 -16.63 16.73 -23.87
N PRO A 506 -16.71 16.13 -25.07
CA PRO A 506 -17.76 16.41 -26.04
C PRO A 506 -19.15 16.07 -25.51
N HIS A 507 -20.18 16.78 -26.00
CA HIS A 507 -21.58 16.52 -25.63
C HIS A 507 -22.03 15.08 -25.89
N THR A 508 -21.46 14.40 -26.89
CA THR A 508 -21.76 12.99 -27.20
C THR A 508 -21.37 12.09 -26.04
N ILE A 509 -20.15 12.24 -25.51
CA ILE A 509 -19.68 11.48 -24.34
C ILE A 509 -20.48 11.87 -23.09
N ALA A 510 -20.71 13.18 -22.86
CA ALA A 510 -21.47 13.63 -21.70
C ALA A 510 -22.88 13.02 -21.66
N ARG A 511 -23.57 12.92 -22.80
CA ARG A 511 -24.88 12.25 -22.87
C ARG A 511 -24.79 10.74 -22.62
N GLN A 512 -23.74 10.08 -23.12
CA GLN A 512 -23.55 8.63 -22.94
C GLN A 512 -23.32 8.21 -21.48
N VAL A 513 -22.70 9.06 -20.66
CA VAL A 513 -22.38 8.74 -19.25
C VAL A 513 -23.42 9.26 -18.25
N GLN A 514 -24.41 9.99 -18.74
CA GLN A 514 -25.57 10.45 -17.97
C GLN A 514 -26.75 9.46 -18.01
N SER A 515 -26.87 8.68 -19.10
CA SER A 515 -27.77 7.53 -19.20
C SER A 515 -27.24 6.35 -18.39
#